data_AF-A0A7V8VRJ3-F1
#
_entry.id   AF-A0A7V8VRJ3-F1
#
_cell.length_a   1.000
_cell.length_b   1.000
_cell.length_c   1.000
_cell.angle_alpha   90.00
_cell.angle_beta   90.00
_cell.angle_gamma   90.00
#
_symmetry.space_group_name_H-M   'P 1'
#
loop_
_entity.id
_entity.type
_entity.pdbx_description
1 polymer ?
#
loop_
_entity_poly.entity_id
_entity_poly.type
_entity_poly.pdbx_seq_one_letter_code
_entity_poly.pdbx_strand_id
1 'polypeptide(L)'
;IVEQAGGGLLFSTPAELLTAMHRLQSDPALRRQLSDAGEQAFRQYWSEEVVVPRYLELIEQAAERKRQPRRATPLDVGAPV
;
A
#
# COMPACT_ATOMS: atom_id res chain seq x y z
N ILE A 1 5.81 -4.46 0.82
CA ILE A 1 5.44 -5.37 -0.28
C ILE A 1 5.95 -6.78 0.00
N VAL A 2 7.27 -7.04 -0.02
CA VAL A 2 7.82 -8.41 0.15
C VAL A 2 7.46 -9.06 1.49
N GLU A 3 7.65 -8.36 2.62
CA GLU A 3 7.29 -8.89 3.95
C GLU A 3 5.79 -9.13 4.10
N GLN A 4 4.99 -8.17 3.65
CA GLN A 4 3.53 -8.26 3.69
C GLN A 4 3.00 -9.38 2.77
N ALA A 5 3.66 -9.65 1.66
CA ALA A 5 3.29 -10.70 0.73
C ALA A 5 3.78 -12.08 1.16
N GLY A 6 4.87 -12.15 1.95
CA GLY A 6 5.59 -13.41 2.19
C GLY A 6 6.18 -14.03 0.92
N GLY A 7 6.23 -13.28 -0.18
CA GLY A 7 6.57 -13.80 -1.52
C GLY A 7 8.06 -13.75 -1.87
N GLY A 8 8.94 -13.53 -0.89
CA GLY A 8 10.37 -13.45 -1.13
C GLY A 8 11.20 -13.65 0.14
N LEU A 9 12.52 -13.67 -0.05
CA LEU A 9 13.51 -13.74 1.03
C LEU A 9 14.17 -12.38 1.17
N LEU A 10 14.23 -11.87 2.39
CA LEU A 10 14.98 -10.66 2.72
C LEU A 10 16.43 -10.98 3.07
N PHE A 11 17.30 -10.01 2.84
CA PHE A 11 18.72 -10.05 3.15
C PHE A 11 19.20 -8.63 3.45
N SER A 12 20.22 -8.51 4.28
CA SER A 12 20.86 -7.24 4.66
C SER A 12 22.33 -7.21 4.28
N THR A 13 22.93 -8.35 3.95
CA THR A 13 24.33 -8.45 3.54
C THR A 13 24.49 -9.17 2.19
N PRO A 14 25.61 -8.96 1.48
CA PRO A 14 25.90 -9.72 0.26
C PRO A 14 25.97 -11.24 0.47
N ALA A 15 26.47 -11.68 1.63
CA ALA A 15 26.54 -13.11 1.97
C ALA A 15 25.14 -13.72 2.18
N GLU A 16 24.24 -12.97 2.82
CA GLU A 16 22.83 -13.38 2.97
C GLU A 16 22.12 -13.40 1.63
N LEU A 17 22.38 -12.45 0.73
CA LEU A 17 21.85 -12.46 -0.63
C LEU A 17 22.26 -13.74 -1.37
N LEU A 18 23.56 -14.08 -1.38
CA LEU A 18 24.04 -15.30 -2.03
C LEU A 18 23.38 -16.55 -1.45
N THR A 19 23.24 -16.60 -0.13
CA THR A 19 22.55 -17.71 0.56
C THR A 19 21.08 -17.80 0.13
N ALA A 20 20.36 -16.68 0.10
CA ALA A 20 18.97 -16.62 -0.34
C ALA A 20 18.82 -17.04 -1.80
N MET A 21 19.72 -16.58 -2.68
CA MET A 21 19.75 -16.98 -4.09
C MET A 21 20.00 -18.48 -4.25
N HIS A 22 20.95 -19.06 -3.51
CA HIS A 22 21.23 -20.49 -3.57
C HIS A 22 20.01 -21.31 -3.11
N ARG A 23 19.37 -20.94 -2.00
CA ARG A 23 18.14 -21.59 -1.52
C ARG A 23 17.02 -21.50 -2.55
N LEU A 24 16.80 -20.31 -3.13
CA LEU A 24 15.78 -20.13 -4.14
C LEU A 24 16.05 -21.00 -5.38
N GLN A 25 17.31 -21.20 -5.78
CA GLN A 25 17.65 -22.03 -6.94
C GLN A 25 17.55 -23.54 -6.65
N SER A 26 17.96 -23.98 -5.45
CA SER A 26 18.04 -25.40 -5.11
C SER A 26 16.74 -26.00 -4.58
N ASP A 27 15.83 -25.18 -4.02
CA ASP A 27 14.59 -25.65 -3.42
C ASP A 27 13.35 -25.25 -4.26
N PRO A 28 12.83 -26.15 -5.12
CA PRO A 28 11.65 -25.88 -5.92
C PRO A 28 10.36 -25.75 -5.09
N ALA A 29 10.28 -26.38 -3.92
CA ALA A 29 9.10 -26.30 -3.05
C ALA A 29 9.02 -24.92 -2.41
N LEU A 30 10.16 -24.41 -1.91
CA LEU A 30 10.28 -23.03 -1.43
C LEU A 30 9.91 -22.03 -2.52
N ARG A 31 10.40 -22.20 -3.75
CA ARG A 31 10.02 -21.32 -4.87
C ARG A 31 8.52 -21.27 -5.08
N ARG A 32 7.86 -22.43 -5.14
CA ARG A 32 6.42 -22.50 -5.33
C ARG A 32 5.68 -21.79 -4.20
N GLN A 33 6.04 -22.06 -2.95
CA GLN A 33 5.44 -21.41 -1.79
C GLN A 33 5.55 -19.88 -1.88
N LEU A 34 6.72 -19.35 -2.22
CA LEU A 34 6.93 -17.91 -2.34
C LEU A 34 6.14 -17.31 -3.52
N SER A 35 6.09 -18.00 -4.66
CA SER A 35 5.29 -17.59 -5.81
C SER A 35 3.79 -17.53 -5.49
N ASP A 36 3.26 -18.57 -4.86
CA ASP A 36 1.84 -18.65 -4.49
C ASP A 36 1.47 -17.55 -3.49
N ALA A 37 2.31 -17.32 -2.48
CA ALA A 37 2.13 -16.25 -1.51
C ALA A 37 2.15 -14.85 -2.16
N GLY A 38 3.12 -14.63 -3.07
CA GLY A 38 3.22 -13.38 -3.83
C GLY A 38 1.99 -13.11 -4.70
N GLU A 39 1.51 -14.14 -5.41
CA GLU A 39 0.31 -14.03 -6.24
C GLU A 39 -0.93 -13.75 -5.39
N GLN A 40 -1.12 -14.47 -4.29
CA GLN A 40 -2.25 -14.28 -3.39
C GLN A 40 -2.27 -12.85 -2.83
N ALA A 41 -1.13 -12.34 -2.38
CA ALA A 41 -1.02 -10.99 -1.85
C ALA A 41 -1.28 -9.93 -2.93
N PHE A 42 -0.80 -10.13 -4.16
CA PHE A 42 -1.13 -9.25 -5.28
C PHE A 42 -2.64 -9.15 -5.49
N ARG A 43 -3.32 -10.30 -5.63
CA ARG A 43 -4.77 -10.33 -5.83
C ARG A 43 -5.52 -9.65 -4.70
N GLN A 44 -5.05 -9.82 -3.46
CA GLN A 44 -5.71 -9.30 -2.27
C GLN A 44 -5.49 -7.80 -2.03
N TYR A 45 -4.32 -7.27 -2.34
CA TYR A 45 -3.92 -5.93 -1.88
C TYR A 45 -3.59 -4.94 -3.00
N TRP A 46 -3.12 -5.42 -4.14
CA TRP A 46 -2.46 -4.57 -5.15
C TRP A 46 -2.99 -4.77 -6.57
N SER A 47 -3.99 -5.61 -6.76
CA SER A 47 -4.68 -5.77 -8.05
C SER A 47 -5.43 -4.49 -8.41
N GLU A 48 -5.64 -4.28 -9.71
CA GLU A 48 -6.40 -3.12 -10.20
C GLU A 48 -7.81 -3.08 -9.60
N GLU A 49 -8.45 -4.25 -9.50
CA GLU A 49 -9.77 -4.44 -8.87
C GLU A 49 -9.81 -3.96 -7.41
N VAL A 50 -8.68 -4.03 -6.68
CA VAL A 50 -8.58 -3.58 -5.29
C VAL A 50 -8.15 -2.12 -5.20
N VAL A 51 -7.16 -1.70 -5.99
CA VAL A 51 -6.51 -0.39 -5.85
C VAL A 51 -7.33 0.73 -6.48
N VAL A 52 -7.90 0.51 -7.66
CA VAL A 52 -8.61 1.57 -8.40
C VAL A 52 -9.84 2.08 -7.64
N PRO A 53 -10.75 1.22 -7.13
CA PRO A 53 -11.91 1.71 -6.38
C PRO A 53 -11.50 2.52 -5.15
N ARG A 54 -10.55 2.00 -4.36
CA ARG A 54 -10.03 2.70 -3.17
C ARG A 54 -9.42 4.06 -3.51
N TYR A 55 -8.71 4.15 -4.63
CA TYR A 55 -8.14 5.42 -5.08
C TYR A 55 -9.22 6.42 -5.48
N LEU A 56 -10.27 5.99 -6.18
CA LEU A 56 -11.39 6.83 -6.57
C LEU A 56 -12.20 7.31 -5.35
N GLU A 57 -12.43 6.44 -4.36
CA GLU A 57 -13.06 6.82 -3.09
C GLU A 57 -12.29 7.94 -2.38
N LEU A 58 -10.95 7.88 -2.38
CA LEU A 58 -10.12 8.93 -1.80
C LEU A 58 -10.27 10.27 -2.55
N ILE A 59 -10.39 10.23 -3.89
CA ILE A 59 -10.65 11.42 -4.71
C ILE A 59 -12.02 12.01 -4.38
N GLU A 60 -13.06 11.18 -4.27
CA GLU A 60 -14.40 11.61 -3.91
C GLU A 60 -14.42 12.29 -2.53
N GLN A 61 -13.82 11.65 -1.52
CA GLN A 61 -13.70 12.22 -0.17
C GLN A 61 -12.91 13.55 -0.16
N ALA A 62 -11.89 13.69 -1.01
CA ALA A 62 -11.15 14.93 -1.13
C ALA A 62 -11.99 16.04 -1.79
N ALA A 63 -12.76 15.70 -2.82
CA ALA A 63 -13.67 16.62 -3.48
C ALA A 63 -14.79 17.10 -2.55
N GLU A 64 -15.37 16.21 -1.74
CA GLU A 64 -16.39 16.55 -0.74
C GLU A 64 -15.85 17.52 0.31
N ARG A 65 -14.66 17.25 0.86
CA ARG A 65 -14.01 18.14 1.83
C ARG A 65 -13.77 19.54 1.26
N LYS A 66 -13.42 19.65 -0.02
CA LYS A 66 -13.24 20.94 -0.71
C LYS A 66 -14.57 21.67 -0.95
N ARG A 67 -15.66 20.94 -1.17
CA ARG A 67 -17.00 21.51 -1.40
C ARG A 67 -17.65 22.04 -0.12
N GLN A 68 -17.19 21.65 1.06
CA GLN A 68 -17.65 22.25 2.30
C GLN A 68 -17.22 23.72 2.32
N PRO A 69 -18.14 24.69 2.22
CA PRO A 69 -17.77 26.10 2.30
C PRO A 69 -17.12 26.31 3.66
N ARG A 70 -15.94 26.94 3.68
CA ARG A 70 -15.29 27.40 4.91
C ARG A 70 -16.38 28.10 5.70
N ARG A 71 -16.85 27.52 6.81
CA ARG A 71 -17.84 28.16 7.68
C ARG A 71 -17.27 29.54 7.96
N ALA A 72 -17.90 30.58 7.40
CA ALA A 72 -17.54 31.93 7.70
C ALA A 72 -17.85 32.08 9.18
N THR A 73 -16.81 32.03 10.02
CA THR A 73 -16.90 32.56 11.38
C THR A 73 -17.45 33.97 11.21
N PRO A 74 -18.59 34.31 11.82
CA PRO A 74 -19.10 35.68 11.76
C PRO A 74 -17.97 36.59 12.19
N LEU A 75 -17.58 37.53 11.33
CA LEU A 75 -16.71 38.63 11.75
C LEU A 75 -17.49 39.34 12.85
N ASP A 76 -16.96 39.26 14.07
CA ASP A 76 -17.38 40.12 15.17
C ASP A 76 -17.07 41.56 14.74
N VAL A 77 -18.06 42.21 14.12
CA VAL A 77 -18.02 43.63 13.83
C VAL A 77 -18.31 44.32 15.14
N GLY A 78 -17.25 44.55 15.91
CA GLY A 78 -17.28 45.37 17.12
C GLY A 78 -17.97 46.71 16.81
N ALA A 79 -19.08 46.95 17.51
CA ALA A 79 -19.82 48.20 17.47
C ALA A 79 -18.95 49.37 17.98
N PRO A 80 -19.06 50.58 17.41
CA PRO A 80 -18.33 51.73 17.90
C PRO A 80 -18.97 52.26 19.20
N VAL A 81 -18.13 52.65 20.16
CA VAL A 81 -18.49 53.53 21.29
C VAL A 81 -17.84 54.89 21.05
#